data_AF-A0AA95GIG2-F1
#
_entry.id   AF-A0AA95GIG2-F1
#
_cell.length_a   1.000
_cell.length_b   1.000
_cell.length_c   1.000
_cell.angle_alpha   90.00
_cell.angle_beta   90.00
_cell.angle_gamma   90.00
#
_symmetry.space_group_name_H-M   'P 1'
#
loop_
_entity.id
_entity.type
_entity.pdbx_description
1 polymer ?
#
loop_
_entity_poly.entity_id
_entity_poly.type
_entity_poly.pdbx_seq_one_letter_code
_entity_poly.pdbx_strand_id
1 'polypeptide(L)'
;MKNLPLIMLLTYSFGYTTSVFAQCIEIGGQIKVNGRDIIVTDDMPVGTLLDTFTTDSIKTYQCSNVKNMTTGGRAYGEFATDIDGVRVYKTNIAGIGYALGINSMCGKMLFPSKGWINNLDATSTCWTSGSWNPITHKFAIRIYKIGPTGSGEVAMRRVGASHLFYDDTKSWAKENLVFLNSFKVTTIGNNNSEEGNNNSGGQGSNNGGGQGNNNSGGQGSNNGGGQGNNNSSGQGRNNGGGQGGNNNWNGQDNRDRGSQGNNNGEQGGNQNNNNNSVWPNGNVNHNINNNLDRNVHY
;
A
#
# COMPACT_ATOMS: atom_id res chain seq x y z
N MET A 1 -37.77 79.66 -19.92
CA MET A 1 -36.31 79.40 -19.86
C MET A 1 -36.09 78.34 -18.78
N LYS A 2 -35.83 77.09 -19.17
CA LYS A 2 -35.64 75.96 -18.24
C LYS A 2 -34.16 75.60 -18.26
N ASN A 3 -33.50 75.71 -17.11
CA ASN A 3 -32.10 75.34 -16.90
C ASN A 3 -32.00 73.80 -16.77
N LEU A 4 -31.19 73.18 -17.62
CA LEU A 4 -30.74 71.79 -17.48
C LEU A 4 -29.37 71.79 -16.80
N PRO A 5 -29.16 71.13 -15.64
CA PRO A 5 -27.84 70.94 -15.09
C PRO A 5 -27.14 69.77 -15.79
N LEU A 6 -25.98 70.09 -16.36
CA LEU A 6 -25.02 69.16 -16.96
C LEU A 6 -24.43 68.25 -15.86
N ILE A 7 -24.91 67.00 -15.77
CA ILE A 7 -24.32 65.98 -14.89
C ILE A 7 -23.04 65.48 -15.55
N MET A 8 -21.90 65.94 -15.03
CA MET A 8 -20.56 65.50 -15.43
C MET A 8 -20.29 64.13 -14.79
N LEU A 9 -20.50 63.05 -15.55
CA LEU A 9 -20.23 61.69 -15.12
C LEU A 9 -18.71 61.43 -15.17
N LEU A 10 -18.04 61.57 -14.02
CA LEU A 10 -16.62 61.25 -13.87
C LEU A 10 -16.46 59.72 -13.76
N THR A 11 -16.22 59.04 -14.88
CA THR A 11 -15.89 57.61 -14.88
C THR A 11 -14.45 57.40 -14.43
N TYR A 12 -14.25 57.11 -13.14
CA TYR A 12 -12.97 56.65 -12.60
C TYR A 12 -12.71 55.22 -13.09
N SER A 13 -12.01 55.08 -14.22
CA SER A 13 -11.47 53.81 -14.66
C SER A 13 -10.33 53.41 -13.71
N PHE A 14 -10.64 52.64 -12.68
CA PHE A 14 -9.64 51.87 -11.94
C PHE A 14 -8.99 50.91 -12.93
N GLY A 15 -7.79 51.28 -13.39
CA GLY A 15 -6.92 50.36 -14.11
C GLY A 15 -6.57 49.20 -13.18
N TYR A 16 -7.20 48.05 -13.37
CA TYR A 16 -6.81 46.81 -12.74
C TYR A 16 -5.44 46.41 -13.31
N THR A 17 -4.36 46.87 -12.70
CA THR A 17 -3.07 46.21 -12.86
C THR A 17 -3.23 44.84 -12.21
N THR A 18 -3.30 43.78 -13.01
CA THR A 18 -3.16 42.42 -12.50
C THR A 18 -1.74 42.30 -11.95
N SER A 19 -1.56 42.60 -10.66
CA SER A 19 -0.34 42.30 -9.95
C SER A 19 -0.13 40.80 -10.08
N VAL A 20 0.83 40.39 -10.90
CA VAL A 20 1.21 38.98 -11.04
C VAL A 20 1.89 38.62 -9.74
N PHE A 21 1.12 38.18 -8.74
CA PHE A 21 1.68 37.71 -7.49
C PHE A 21 2.63 36.54 -7.81
N ALA A 22 3.89 36.66 -7.41
CA ALA A 22 4.86 35.59 -7.55
C ALA A 22 4.38 34.39 -6.75
N GLN A 23 3.97 33.33 -7.45
CA GLN A 23 3.48 32.11 -6.82
C GLN A 23 3.75 30.90 -7.71
N CYS A 24 3.85 29.74 -7.08
CA CYS A 24 3.78 28.45 -7.74
C CYS A 24 2.34 27.93 -7.71
N ILE A 25 1.86 27.48 -8.86
CA ILE A 25 0.60 26.77 -9.00
C ILE A 25 0.85 25.27 -9.04
N GLU A 26 -0.03 24.49 -8.41
CA GLU A 26 -0.04 23.04 -8.48
C GLU A 26 -0.53 22.57 -9.85
N ILE A 27 0.24 21.75 -10.53
CA ILE A 27 -0.06 21.27 -11.90
C ILE A 27 -0.04 19.74 -12.03
N GLY A 28 0.38 19.03 -10.97
CA GLY A 28 0.44 17.57 -10.95
C GLY A 28 -0.93 16.91 -10.79
N GLY A 29 -1.95 17.65 -10.33
CA GLY A 29 -3.30 17.13 -10.13
C GLY A 29 -3.34 16.00 -9.10
N GLN A 30 -4.17 14.99 -9.34
CA GLN A 30 -4.20 13.77 -8.54
C GLN A 30 -3.12 12.79 -9.02
N ILE A 31 -2.07 12.65 -8.21
CA ILE A 31 -0.96 11.76 -8.50
C ILE A 31 -1.32 10.37 -7.99
N LYS A 32 -1.38 9.38 -8.88
CA LYS A 32 -1.74 8.00 -8.53
C LYS A 32 -0.50 7.12 -8.59
N VAL A 33 -0.29 6.36 -7.52
CA VAL A 33 0.73 5.31 -7.42
C VAL A 33 0.02 3.97 -7.52
N ASN A 34 0.39 3.18 -8.54
CA ASN A 34 -0.17 1.85 -8.75
C ASN A 34 0.61 0.84 -7.92
N GLY A 35 -0.10 0.11 -7.06
CA GLY A 35 0.43 -1.08 -6.41
C GLY A 35 0.31 -2.31 -7.30
N ARG A 36 1.09 -3.33 -6.96
CA ARG A 36 0.83 -4.70 -7.39
C ARG A 36 0.32 -5.51 -6.21
N ASP A 37 -0.37 -6.59 -6.49
CA ASP A 37 -0.81 -7.53 -5.46
C ASP A 37 0.40 -8.13 -4.76
N ILE A 38 0.29 -8.33 -3.45
CA ILE A 38 1.37 -8.84 -2.61
C ILE A 38 0.94 -10.12 -1.88
N ILE A 39 1.91 -11.01 -1.70
CA ILE A 39 1.77 -12.22 -0.91
C ILE A 39 2.61 -12.04 0.35
N VAL A 40 2.00 -12.31 1.50
CA VAL A 40 2.64 -12.22 2.81
C VAL A 40 2.54 -13.59 3.46
N THR A 41 3.65 -14.12 3.97
CA THR A 41 3.60 -15.36 4.75
C THR A 41 3.48 -15.03 6.24
N ASP A 42 2.84 -15.91 7.00
CA ASP A 42 2.62 -15.68 8.43
C ASP A 42 3.92 -15.65 9.24
N ASP A 43 4.95 -16.36 8.78
CA ASP A 43 6.28 -16.41 9.38
C ASP A 43 7.18 -15.20 9.07
N MET A 44 6.79 -14.32 8.14
CA MET A 44 7.52 -13.07 7.89
C MET A 44 7.60 -12.22 9.17
N PRO A 45 8.78 -11.74 9.58
CA PRO A 45 8.92 -10.89 10.74
C PRO A 45 8.15 -9.56 10.61
N VAL A 46 7.64 -9.05 11.72
CA VAL A 46 7.19 -7.66 11.81
C VAL A 46 8.37 -6.73 11.55
N GLY A 47 8.17 -5.71 10.72
CA GLY A 47 9.21 -4.83 10.20
C GLY A 47 9.60 -5.11 8.75
N THR A 48 9.20 -6.26 8.19
CA THR A 48 9.57 -6.65 6.82
C THR A 48 9.03 -5.65 5.79
N LEU A 49 9.92 -5.14 4.94
CA LEU A 49 9.55 -4.41 3.72
C LEU A 49 9.03 -5.43 2.70
N LEU A 50 7.72 -5.37 2.43
CA LEU A 50 7.04 -6.27 1.50
C LEU A 50 7.19 -5.77 0.06
N ASP A 51 7.09 -4.46 -0.14
CA ASP A 51 7.15 -3.87 -1.47
C ASP A 51 7.50 -2.38 -1.48
N THR A 52 7.91 -1.86 -2.65
CA THR A 52 8.01 -0.44 -2.98
C THR A 52 7.36 -0.16 -4.33
N PHE A 53 6.35 0.72 -4.34
CA PHE A 53 5.71 1.24 -5.55
C PHE A 53 6.24 2.64 -5.85
N THR A 54 6.51 2.97 -7.11
CA THR A 54 7.08 4.27 -7.47
C THR A 54 6.35 4.92 -8.64
N THR A 55 6.40 6.24 -8.69
CA THR A 55 6.04 7.01 -9.88
C THR A 55 7.28 7.33 -10.72
N ASP A 56 7.04 7.66 -11.99
CA ASP A 56 8.00 8.45 -12.77
C ASP A 56 8.14 9.87 -12.21
N SER A 57 9.01 10.67 -12.82
CA SER A 57 9.13 12.09 -12.48
C SER A 57 7.91 12.85 -13.01
N ILE A 58 7.20 13.51 -12.09
CA ILE A 58 5.96 14.25 -12.37
C ILE A 58 6.23 15.73 -12.12
N LYS A 59 5.78 16.58 -13.05
CA LYS A 59 5.73 18.03 -12.82
C LYS A 59 4.63 18.33 -11.82
N THR A 60 4.98 18.89 -10.67
CA THR A 60 4.02 19.17 -9.59
C THR A 60 3.75 20.66 -9.47
N TYR A 61 4.74 21.51 -9.78
CA TYR A 61 4.58 22.96 -9.68
C TYR A 61 5.08 23.67 -10.92
N GLN A 62 4.33 24.68 -11.34
CA GLN A 62 4.76 25.71 -12.27
C GLN A 62 4.89 27.01 -11.50
N CYS A 63 6.06 27.64 -11.53
CA CYS A 63 6.38 28.82 -10.74
C CYS A 63 6.72 30.00 -11.64
N SER A 64 6.33 31.20 -11.23
CA SER A 64 6.70 32.45 -11.89
C SER A 64 7.23 33.46 -10.89
N ASN A 65 8.48 33.91 -11.11
CA ASN A 65 9.15 34.94 -10.29
C ASN A 65 9.25 34.64 -8.79
N VAL A 66 9.21 33.37 -8.39
CA VAL A 66 9.40 32.94 -7.00
C VAL A 66 10.86 32.55 -6.75
N LYS A 67 11.41 32.95 -5.62
CA LYS A 67 12.76 32.58 -5.14
C LYS A 67 12.67 32.03 -3.73
N ASN A 68 13.80 31.55 -3.19
CA ASN A 68 13.92 31.09 -1.80
C ASN A 68 12.82 30.06 -1.46
N MET A 69 12.96 28.87 -2.05
CA MET A 69 11.97 27.80 -1.91
C MET A 69 12.60 26.55 -1.37
N THR A 70 11.86 25.87 -0.49
CA THR A 70 12.18 24.54 0.01
C THR A 70 11.10 23.56 -0.42
N THR A 71 11.50 22.45 -1.03
CA THR A 71 10.59 21.45 -1.60
C THR A 71 10.69 20.13 -0.84
N GLY A 72 9.60 19.38 -0.80
CA GLY A 72 9.53 18.11 -0.10
C GLY A 72 8.14 17.48 -0.19
N GLY A 73 7.76 16.79 0.87
CA GLY A 73 6.46 16.15 0.92
C GLY A 73 5.95 15.92 2.32
N ARG A 74 4.68 15.56 2.38
CA ARG A 74 3.95 15.26 3.61
C ARG A 74 3.18 13.96 3.44
N ALA A 75 3.34 13.04 4.38
CA ALA A 75 2.54 11.83 4.47
C ALA A 75 1.20 12.13 5.14
N TYR A 76 0.17 11.38 4.75
CA TYR A 76 -1.17 11.43 5.33
C TYR A 76 -1.60 10.05 5.73
N GLY A 77 -2.02 9.88 6.99
CA GLY A 77 -2.54 8.62 7.51
C GLY A 77 -2.52 8.60 9.03
N GLU A 78 -3.05 7.53 9.60
CA GLU A 78 -2.89 7.25 11.03
C GLU A 78 -1.51 6.61 11.25
N PHE A 79 -0.69 7.25 12.08
CA PHE A 79 0.62 6.71 12.44
C PHE A 79 0.49 5.33 13.10
N ALA A 80 1.31 4.38 12.67
CA ALA A 80 1.33 3.02 13.19
C ALA A 80 2.59 2.74 14.01
N THR A 81 3.76 3.00 13.42
CA THR A 81 5.06 2.69 14.01
C THR A 81 6.19 3.37 13.24
N ASP A 82 7.40 3.33 13.77
CA ASP A 82 8.64 3.65 13.06
C ASP A 82 9.39 2.35 12.72
N ILE A 83 9.80 2.18 11.46
CA ILE A 83 10.64 1.07 10.99
C ILE A 83 11.90 1.67 10.37
N ASP A 84 13.08 1.39 10.94
CA ASP A 84 14.37 1.92 10.48
C ASP A 84 14.39 3.46 10.32
N GLY A 85 13.72 4.16 11.25
CA GLY A 85 13.60 5.61 11.21
C GLY A 85 12.66 6.14 10.12
N VAL A 86 11.84 5.28 9.52
CA VAL A 86 10.78 5.65 8.57
C VAL A 86 9.42 5.58 9.26
N ARG A 87 8.64 6.67 9.18
CA ARG A 87 7.27 6.70 9.71
C ARG A 87 6.35 5.85 8.84
N VAL A 88 5.67 4.90 9.47
CA VAL A 88 4.74 3.98 8.82
C VAL A 88 3.31 4.23 9.32
N TYR A 89 2.36 4.24 8.39
CA TYR A 89 0.96 4.55 8.59
C TYR A 89 0.07 3.33 8.32
N LYS A 90 -1.09 3.26 8.98
CA LYS A 90 -2.00 2.12 8.88
C LYS A 90 -2.72 2.06 7.53
N THR A 91 -2.83 0.85 6.98
CA THR A 91 -3.84 0.56 5.95
C THR A 91 -5.16 0.11 6.57
N ASN A 92 -6.14 -0.30 5.75
CA ASN A 92 -7.37 -0.97 6.20
C ASN A 92 -7.18 -2.47 6.39
N ILE A 93 -6.01 -3.03 6.04
CA ILE A 93 -5.68 -4.43 6.28
C ILE A 93 -4.84 -4.52 7.55
N ALA A 94 -5.31 -5.31 8.52
CA ALA A 94 -4.59 -5.55 9.77
C ALA A 94 -3.18 -6.08 9.48
N GLY A 95 -2.18 -5.55 10.19
CA GLY A 95 -0.79 -5.94 10.02
C GLY A 95 -0.10 -5.40 8.76
N ILE A 96 -0.77 -4.59 7.93
CA ILE A 96 -0.17 -3.94 6.76
C ILE A 96 -0.11 -2.43 6.95
N GLY A 97 1.09 -1.88 6.82
CA GLY A 97 1.36 -0.45 6.87
C GLY A 97 2.01 0.07 5.59
N TYR A 98 2.03 1.39 5.42
CA TYR A 98 2.74 2.04 4.32
C TYR A 98 3.57 3.24 4.78
N ALA A 99 4.60 3.60 4.02
CA ALA A 99 5.34 4.84 4.19
C ALA A 99 5.42 5.58 2.85
N LEU A 100 5.32 6.92 2.88
CA LEU A 100 5.48 7.77 1.70
C LEU A 100 6.90 8.35 1.66
N GLY A 101 7.61 8.06 0.58
CA GLY A 101 8.87 8.66 0.21
C GLY A 101 8.69 9.70 -0.89
N ILE A 102 9.46 10.78 -0.82
CA ILE A 102 9.45 11.87 -1.78
C ILE A 102 10.87 12.14 -2.25
N ASN A 103 11.04 12.28 -3.56
CA ASN A 103 12.27 12.71 -4.19
C ASN A 103 11.97 13.89 -5.11
N SER A 104 12.49 15.07 -4.79
CA SER A 104 12.37 16.25 -5.64
C SER A 104 13.53 16.33 -6.64
N MET A 105 13.42 17.20 -7.64
CA MET A 105 14.43 17.40 -8.70
C MET A 105 15.90 17.57 -8.26
N CYS A 106 16.15 17.93 -7.01
CA CYS A 106 17.48 18.23 -6.46
C CYS A 106 17.87 17.33 -5.28
N GLY A 107 17.12 16.25 -5.03
CA GLY A 107 17.26 15.46 -3.82
C GLY A 107 17.51 13.98 -4.04
N LYS A 108 17.72 13.30 -2.91
CA LYS A 108 17.52 11.85 -2.82
C LYS A 108 16.09 11.57 -2.33
N MET A 109 15.65 10.33 -2.48
CA MET A 109 14.40 9.87 -1.87
C MET A 109 14.50 9.97 -0.35
N LEU A 110 13.61 10.74 0.27
CA LEU A 110 13.51 10.88 1.72
C LEU A 110 12.12 10.49 2.20
N PHE A 111 12.08 9.99 3.43
CA PHE A 111 10.86 9.62 4.12
C PHE A 111 10.70 10.49 5.38
N PRO A 112 9.47 10.90 5.73
CA PRO A 112 9.20 11.54 7.00
C PRO A 112 9.78 10.73 8.17
N SER A 113 10.49 11.43 9.06
CA SER A 113 11.23 10.87 10.18
C SER A 113 11.39 11.91 11.29
N LYS A 114 12.36 12.82 11.13
CA LYS A 114 12.65 13.94 12.04
C LYS A 114 11.63 15.09 11.96
N GLY A 115 10.78 15.06 10.94
CA GLY A 115 9.85 16.14 10.61
C GLY A 115 10.47 17.31 9.85
N TRP A 116 9.61 18.17 9.34
CA TRP A 116 9.96 19.42 8.67
C TRP A 116 8.98 20.52 9.10
N ILE A 117 9.50 21.65 9.60
CA ILE A 117 8.72 22.77 10.14
C ILE A 117 7.67 22.28 11.16
N ASN A 118 8.15 21.65 12.23
CA ASN A 118 7.34 21.12 13.34
C ASN A 118 6.26 20.10 12.94
N ASN A 119 6.37 19.48 11.76
CA ASN A 119 5.46 18.45 11.30
C ASN A 119 6.25 17.15 11.06
N LEU A 120 6.04 16.16 11.93
CA LEU A 120 6.72 14.86 11.87
C LEU A 120 6.39 14.06 10.61
N ASP A 121 5.21 14.30 10.04
CA ASP A 121 4.78 13.64 8.81
C ASP A 121 5.29 14.33 7.55
N ALA A 122 6.07 15.42 7.70
CA ALA A 122 6.69 16.14 6.59
C ALA A 122 8.20 15.92 6.54
N THR A 123 8.76 16.04 5.34
CA THR A 123 10.21 16.05 5.12
C THR A 123 10.56 17.05 4.02
N SER A 124 11.63 17.83 4.23
CA SER A 124 12.25 18.63 3.17
C SER A 124 13.29 17.80 2.44
N THR A 125 13.34 17.95 1.11
CA THR A 125 14.25 17.20 0.24
C THR A 125 15.42 18.05 -0.23
N CYS A 126 15.16 19.30 -0.60
CA CYS A 126 16.18 20.27 -1.00
C CYS A 126 15.60 21.69 -0.99
N TRP A 127 16.50 22.68 -1.04
CA TRP A 127 16.16 24.11 -1.05
C TRP A 127 16.94 24.84 -2.16
N THR A 128 16.48 26.01 -2.57
CA THR A 128 17.18 26.91 -3.49
C THR A 128 17.01 28.36 -3.08
N SER A 129 18.04 29.18 -3.30
CA SER A 129 17.94 30.65 -3.25
C SER A 129 17.43 31.24 -4.57
N GLY A 130 17.51 30.47 -5.66
CA GLY A 130 17.06 30.85 -6.99
C GLY A 130 15.61 30.50 -7.26
N SER A 131 15.22 30.57 -8.53
CA SER A 131 13.90 30.16 -9.01
C SER A 131 13.95 28.76 -9.60
N TRP A 132 13.03 27.89 -9.19
CA TRP A 132 12.78 26.63 -9.90
C TRP A 132 11.50 26.73 -10.71
N ASN A 133 11.56 26.30 -11.97
CA ASN A 133 10.39 26.18 -12.82
C ASN A 133 10.65 25.25 -14.03
N PRO A 134 9.88 24.17 -14.23
CA PRO A 134 8.93 23.59 -13.29
C PRO A 134 9.65 22.85 -12.14
N ILE A 135 8.92 22.58 -11.05
CA ILE A 135 9.40 21.66 -10.01
C ILE A 135 8.86 20.27 -10.29
N THR A 136 9.72 19.27 -10.23
CA THR A 136 9.35 17.86 -10.39
C THR A 136 9.57 17.05 -9.12
N HIS A 137 8.71 16.05 -8.93
CA HIS A 137 8.81 15.07 -7.85
C HIS A 137 8.67 13.64 -8.40
N LYS A 138 9.31 12.69 -7.72
CA LYS A 138 9.04 11.25 -7.79
C LYS A 138 8.56 10.81 -6.40
N PHE A 139 7.57 9.93 -6.37
CA PHE A 139 7.03 9.39 -5.13
C PHE A 139 7.33 7.90 -5.03
N ALA A 140 7.58 7.43 -3.81
CA ALA A 140 7.69 6.02 -3.49
C ALA A 140 6.73 5.69 -2.35
N ILE A 141 6.06 4.54 -2.43
CA ILE A 141 5.24 4.01 -1.34
C ILE A 141 5.82 2.67 -0.96
N ARG A 142 6.37 2.58 0.25
CA ARG A 142 6.84 1.33 0.82
C ARG A 142 5.70 0.66 1.57
N ILE A 143 5.51 -0.64 1.37
CA ILE A 143 4.52 -1.45 2.08
C ILE A 143 5.26 -2.35 3.09
N TYR A 144 4.81 -2.35 4.33
CA TYR A 144 5.46 -3.07 5.43
C TYR A 144 4.50 -4.03 6.12
N LYS A 145 5.04 -5.14 6.60
CA LYS A 145 4.38 -5.96 7.62
C LYS A 145 4.60 -5.30 8.98
N ILE A 146 3.52 -4.87 9.63
CA ILE A 146 3.54 -4.17 10.94
C ILE A 146 2.88 -4.97 12.07
N GLY A 147 2.42 -6.19 11.79
CA GLY A 147 1.75 -7.06 12.76
C GLY A 147 1.19 -8.33 12.11
N PRO A 148 0.41 -9.14 12.85
CA PRO A 148 -0.36 -10.26 12.30
C PRO A 148 -1.22 -9.81 11.11
N THR A 149 -1.16 -10.54 10.00
CA THR A 149 -1.59 -10.04 8.69
C THR A 149 -2.89 -10.70 8.23
N GLY A 150 -3.89 -9.89 7.89
CA GLY A 150 -5.11 -10.38 7.22
C GLY A 150 -4.97 -10.38 5.69
N SER A 151 -5.78 -11.21 5.01
CA SER A 151 -5.98 -11.09 3.56
C SER A 151 -7.07 -10.07 3.24
N GLY A 152 -6.99 -9.41 2.09
CA GLY A 152 -8.03 -8.49 1.61
C GLY A 152 -7.54 -7.50 0.57
N GLU A 153 -8.40 -6.54 0.22
CA GLU A 153 -8.04 -5.43 -0.66
C GLU A 153 -7.68 -4.20 0.18
N VAL A 154 -6.48 -3.65 -0.03
CA VAL A 154 -6.15 -2.33 0.47
C VAL A 154 -6.93 -1.31 -0.35
N ALA A 155 -7.81 -0.55 0.30
CA ALA A 155 -8.65 0.42 -0.37
C ALA A 155 -7.81 1.59 -0.91
N MET A 156 -8.22 2.13 -2.06
CA MET A 156 -7.64 3.37 -2.60
C MET A 156 -7.69 4.46 -1.54
N ARG A 157 -6.57 5.14 -1.33
CA ARG A 157 -6.49 6.18 -0.30
C ARG A 157 -5.49 7.26 -0.62
N ARG A 158 -5.74 8.45 -0.07
CA ARG A 158 -4.76 9.53 -0.04
C ARG A 158 -3.66 9.15 0.97
N VAL A 159 -2.41 9.12 0.52
CA VAL A 159 -1.24 8.74 1.32
C VAL A 159 -0.29 9.91 1.60
N GLY A 160 -0.50 11.04 0.94
CA GLY A 160 0.25 12.27 1.20
C GLY A 160 0.13 13.28 0.09
N ALA A 161 1.14 14.14 -0.02
CA ALA A 161 1.21 15.20 -1.01
C ALA A 161 2.64 15.68 -1.29
N SER A 162 2.83 16.32 -2.44
CA SER A 162 3.95 17.24 -2.64
C SER A 162 3.78 18.47 -1.73
N HIS A 163 4.89 18.99 -1.23
CA HIS A 163 4.87 20.11 -0.31
C HIS A 163 5.95 21.12 -0.70
N LEU A 164 5.57 22.38 -0.84
CA LEU A 164 6.47 23.47 -1.26
C LEU A 164 6.29 24.65 -0.32
N PHE A 165 7.40 25.08 0.26
CA PHE A 165 7.46 26.18 1.22
C PHE A 165 8.19 27.37 0.60
N TYR A 166 7.59 28.55 0.75
CA TYR A 166 8.21 29.83 0.40
C TYR A 166 8.93 30.37 1.63
N ASP A 167 10.26 30.35 1.60
CA ASP A 167 11.07 30.71 2.75
C ASP A 167 10.97 32.21 3.10
N ASP A 168 10.74 33.08 2.12
CA ASP A 168 10.63 34.52 2.33
C ASP A 168 9.31 34.91 3.03
N THR A 169 8.19 34.36 2.55
CA THR A 169 6.85 34.70 3.05
C THR A 169 6.37 33.80 4.17
N LYS A 170 7.13 32.74 4.49
CA LYS A 170 6.76 31.70 5.46
C LYS A 170 5.38 31.11 5.19
N SER A 171 5.07 30.89 3.92
CA SER A 171 3.79 30.34 3.46
C SER A 171 3.98 29.10 2.60
N TRP A 172 2.89 28.35 2.44
CA TRP A 172 2.87 27.09 1.71
C TRP A 172 2.20 27.28 0.35
N ALA A 173 2.76 26.65 -0.68
CA ALA A 173 2.02 26.45 -1.93
C ALA A 173 0.91 25.41 -1.72
N LYS A 174 -0.09 25.43 -2.59
CA LYS A 174 -1.12 24.40 -2.60
C LYS A 174 -0.50 23.03 -2.91
N GLU A 175 -1.04 21.98 -2.30
CA GLU A 175 -0.49 20.64 -2.39
C GLU A 175 -0.93 19.89 -3.66
N ASN A 176 -0.06 19.05 -4.23
CA ASN A 176 -0.46 18.02 -5.19
C ASN A 176 -0.67 16.71 -4.42
N LEU A 177 -1.91 16.21 -4.41
CA LEU A 177 -2.29 15.05 -3.61
C LEU A 177 -1.80 13.76 -4.25
N VAL A 178 -1.27 12.86 -3.41
CA VAL A 178 -0.78 11.54 -3.79
C VAL A 178 -1.72 10.47 -3.25
N PHE A 179 -2.15 9.59 -4.14
CA PHE A 179 -3.05 8.47 -3.87
C PHE A 179 -2.36 7.15 -4.16
N LEU A 180 -2.54 6.20 -3.25
CA LEU A 180 -2.26 4.78 -3.50
C LEU A 180 -3.53 4.16 -4.05
N ASN A 181 -3.44 3.57 -5.25
CA ASN A 181 -4.54 2.79 -5.82
C ASN A 181 -4.72 1.48 -5.04
N SER A 182 -5.90 0.86 -5.17
CA SER A 182 -6.15 -0.40 -4.48
C SER A 182 -5.29 -1.54 -5.04
N PHE A 183 -4.97 -2.48 -4.17
CA PHE A 183 -4.23 -3.70 -4.49
C PHE A 183 -4.58 -4.79 -3.47
N LYS A 184 -4.39 -6.05 -3.84
CA LYS A 184 -4.71 -7.20 -2.99
C LYS A 184 -3.53 -7.62 -2.12
N VAL A 185 -3.83 -7.99 -0.89
CA VAL A 185 -2.94 -8.68 0.04
C VAL A 185 -3.47 -10.10 0.23
N THR A 186 -2.61 -11.07 -0.02
CA THR A 186 -2.90 -12.49 0.25
C THR A 186 -1.97 -12.99 1.33
N THR A 187 -2.51 -13.36 2.49
CA THR A 187 -1.75 -13.99 3.56
C THR A 187 -1.79 -15.51 3.38
N ILE A 188 -0.63 -16.15 3.41
CA ILE A 188 -0.51 -17.61 3.37
C ILE A 188 0.07 -18.07 4.70
N GLY A 189 -0.71 -18.87 5.43
CA GLY A 189 -0.24 -19.53 6.65
C GLY A 189 0.54 -20.79 6.32
N ASN A 190 1.61 -21.03 7.08
CA ASN A 190 2.15 -22.37 7.19
C ASN A 190 1.14 -23.17 8.01
N ASN A 191 0.27 -23.93 7.32
CA ASN A 191 -0.47 -25.02 7.95
C ASN A 191 0.55 -26.11 8.33
N ASN A 192 1.41 -25.85 9.31
CA ASN A 192 1.96 -26.90 10.14
C ASN A 192 0.85 -27.29 11.12
N SER A 193 -0.25 -27.81 10.58
CA SER A 193 -0.85 -28.94 11.24
C SER A 193 0.22 -30.02 11.19
N GLU A 194 1.01 -30.13 12.26
CA GLU A 194 1.23 -31.45 12.83
C GLU A 194 -0.17 -32.02 13.12
N GLU A 195 -0.86 -32.45 12.06
CA GLU A 195 -1.79 -33.56 12.13
C GLU A 195 -0.90 -34.72 12.55
N GLY A 196 -0.74 -34.84 13.87
CA GLY A 196 -0.53 -36.11 14.52
C GLY A 196 -1.64 -36.99 14.00
N ASN A 197 -1.31 -37.70 12.92
CA ASN A 197 -2.13 -38.64 12.21
C ASN A 197 -2.26 -39.86 13.13
N ASN A 198 -2.99 -39.66 14.24
CA ASN A 198 -3.51 -40.74 15.07
C ASN A 198 -4.64 -41.36 14.28
N ASN A 199 -4.26 -42.08 13.23
CA ASN A 199 -5.05 -43.14 12.64
C ASN A 199 -5.14 -44.24 13.71
N SER A 200 -5.99 -44.02 14.72
CA SER A 200 -6.45 -45.08 15.60
C SER A 200 -7.27 -46.02 14.72
N GLY A 201 -6.61 -47.11 14.31
CA GLY A 201 -7.22 -48.20 13.58
C GLY A 201 -8.43 -48.73 14.35
N GLY A 202 -9.61 -48.24 14.02
CA GLY A 202 -10.88 -48.88 14.30
C GLY A 202 -10.98 -50.12 13.40
N GLN A 203 -10.44 -51.24 13.87
CA GLN A 203 -10.68 -52.55 13.28
C GLN A 203 -12.20 -52.80 13.23
N GLY A 204 -12.76 -52.71 12.04
CA GLY A 204 -14.07 -53.26 11.73
C GLY A 204 -14.01 -54.78 11.78
N SER A 205 -14.45 -55.36 12.89
CA SER A 205 -14.73 -56.79 13.01
C SER A 205 -16.12 -57.07 12.44
N ASN A 206 -16.19 -57.52 11.19
CA ASN A 206 -17.37 -58.17 10.63
C ASN A 206 -16.99 -59.54 10.06
N ASN A 207 -17.44 -60.58 10.78
CA ASN A 207 -17.73 -61.97 10.40
C ASN A 207 -17.56 -62.80 11.68
N GLY A 208 -18.49 -63.61 12.16
CA GLY A 208 -19.68 -64.20 11.58
C GLY A 208 -19.83 -65.57 12.27
N GLY A 209 -21.04 -65.91 12.70
CA GLY A 209 -21.36 -67.25 13.16
C GLY A 209 -22.10 -67.30 14.48
N GLY A 210 -23.18 -68.09 14.51
CA GLY A 210 -23.73 -68.63 15.76
C GLY A 210 -25.23 -68.53 15.89
N GLN A 211 -25.91 -69.61 15.49
CA GLN A 211 -27.32 -69.95 15.78
C GLN A 211 -27.70 -69.78 17.26
N GLY A 212 -28.98 -69.48 17.53
CA GLY A 212 -29.52 -69.54 18.89
C GLY A 212 -31.03 -69.26 19.00
N ASN A 213 -31.80 -70.34 18.92
CA ASN A 213 -33.24 -70.55 19.12
C ASN A 213 -34.01 -69.73 20.19
N ASN A 214 -35.31 -69.58 19.87
CA ASN A 214 -36.52 -69.75 20.71
C ASN A 214 -36.93 -68.74 21.81
N ASN A 215 -38.00 -68.02 21.45
CA ASN A 215 -39.37 -68.14 21.99
C ASN A 215 -39.81 -67.34 23.25
N SER A 216 -41.02 -66.80 23.07
CA SER A 216 -42.10 -66.53 24.02
C SER A 216 -42.05 -65.34 24.98
N GLY A 217 -43.09 -64.50 24.84
CA GLY A 217 -43.91 -64.08 25.99
C GLY A 217 -43.88 -62.60 26.33
N GLY A 218 -45.07 -61.98 26.41
CA GLY A 218 -45.28 -60.85 27.32
C GLY A 218 -46.09 -59.69 26.76
N GLN A 219 -47.37 -59.70 27.10
CA GLN A 219 -48.36 -58.62 26.97
C GLN A 219 -47.89 -57.25 27.51
N GLY A 220 -48.47 -56.17 26.97
CA GLY A 220 -48.47 -54.87 27.64
C GLY A 220 -49.15 -53.75 26.83
N SER A 221 -50.42 -53.49 27.13
CA SER A 221 -51.28 -52.47 26.54
C SER A 221 -51.06 -51.06 27.12
N ASN A 222 -51.50 -50.04 26.35
CA ASN A 222 -51.79 -48.63 26.69
C ASN A 222 -50.54 -47.73 26.91
N ASN A 223 -50.47 -46.47 26.46
CA ASN A 223 -51.51 -45.48 26.21
C ASN A 223 -50.92 -44.30 25.38
N GLY A 224 -51.76 -43.64 24.56
CA GLY A 224 -51.74 -42.19 24.41
C GLY A 224 -51.09 -41.54 23.17
N GLY A 225 -51.95 -41.02 22.27
CA GLY A 225 -51.77 -39.81 21.44
C GLY A 225 -50.72 -39.89 20.33
N GLY A 226 -51.02 -39.68 19.04
CA GLY A 226 -51.99 -38.76 18.45
C GLY A 226 -51.23 -37.82 17.51
N GLN A 227 -51.68 -37.76 16.25
CA GLN A 227 -51.30 -36.80 15.19
C GLN A 227 -49.92 -37.02 14.51
N GLY A 228 -49.80 -37.16 13.19
CA GLY A 228 -50.78 -36.96 12.12
C GLY A 228 -50.36 -37.61 10.80
N ASN A 229 -51.37 -38.04 10.06
CA ASN A 229 -51.32 -38.41 8.65
C ASN A 229 -52.10 -37.35 7.85
N ASN A 230 -51.52 -36.87 6.76
CA ASN A 230 -52.07 -36.90 5.40
C ASN A 230 -51.27 -35.90 4.54
N ASN A 231 -50.46 -36.32 3.57
CA ASN A 231 -50.73 -37.07 2.34
C ASN A 231 -51.06 -36.15 1.14
N SER A 232 -50.28 -36.38 0.09
CA SER A 232 -50.59 -36.29 -1.34
C SER A 232 -50.67 -34.94 -2.04
N SER A 233 -49.78 -34.84 -3.03
CA SER A 233 -50.02 -34.62 -4.48
C SER A 233 -49.00 -33.60 -5.01
N GLY A 234 -48.23 -33.83 -6.06
CA GLY A 234 -48.41 -34.74 -7.20
C GLY A 234 -48.32 -33.90 -8.47
N GLN A 235 -47.50 -34.37 -9.43
CA GLN A 235 -47.38 -33.90 -10.83
C GLN A 235 -46.52 -32.63 -11.03
N GLY A 236 -45.57 -32.54 -11.96
CA GLY A 236 -45.11 -33.47 -12.99
C GLY A 236 -44.76 -32.72 -14.29
N ARG A 237 -43.57 -33.03 -14.85
CA ARG A 237 -43.16 -32.94 -16.29
C ARG A 237 -42.88 -31.54 -16.86
N ASN A 238 -42.00 -31.30 -17.84
CA ASN A 238 -40.93 -32.06 -18.53
C ASN A 238 -40.16 -31.10 -19.47
N ASN A 239 -38.90 -31.43 -19.72
CA ASN A 239 -38.14 -31.40 -20.99
C ASN A 239 -37.72 -30.11 -21.73
N GLY A 240 -36.46 -30.19 -22.19
CA GLY A 240 -35.93 -29.64 -23.44
C GLY A 240 -34.62 -28.89 -23.21
N GLY A 241 -33.46 -29.53 -23.19
CA GLY A 241 -32.66 -29.91 -24.37
C GLY A 241 -31.48 -28.91 -24.46
N GLY A 242 -30.21 -29.24 -24.63
CA GLY A 242 -29.52 -30.42 -25.13
C GLY A 242 -28.39 -29.93 -26.04
N GLN A 243 -27.21 -30.57 -25.96
CA GLN A 243 -26.03 -30.45 -26.83
C GLN A 243 -25.13 -29.22 -26.56
N GLY A 244 -23.80 -29.32 -26.51
CA GLY A 244 -22.86 -30.40 -26.80
C GLY A 244 -21.51 -29.74 -27.11
N GLY A 245 -20.39 -30.35 -26.70
CA GLY A 245 -19.06 -29.82 -27.04
C GLY A 245 -17.92 -30.34 -26.18
N ASN A 246 -17.61 -31.63 -26.35
CA ASN A 246 -16.37 -32.27 -25.89
C ASN A 246 -15.20 -31.84 -26.81
N ASN A 247 -14.00 -31.61 -26.27
CA ASN A 247 -12.65 -31.68 -26.90
C ASN A 247 -11.63 -31.43 -25.77
N ASN A 248 -11.09 -32.43 -25.07
CA ASN A 248 -9.94 -33.28 -25.41
C ASN A 248 -8.84 -32.60 -26.25
N TRP A 249 -7.75 -32.16 -25.60
CA TRP A 249 -6.44 -31.95 -26.21
C TRP A 249 -5.35 -32.55 -25.29
N ASN A 250 -4.87 -33.72 -25.68
CA ASN A 250 -3.61 -34.33 -25.26
C ASN A 250 -2.80 -34.56 -26.54
N GLY A 251 -1.51 -34.20 -26.55
CA GLY A 251 -0.57 -34.44 -27.65
C GLY A 251 0.29 -33.20 -27.94
N GLN A 252 1.41 -33.05 -27.23
CA GLN A 252 2.76 -33.38 -27.71
C GLN A 252 3.30 -32.40 -28.76
N ASP A 253 4.28 -31.58 -28.35
CA ASP A 253 5.42 -31.28 -29.20
C ASP A 253 6.68 -31.12 -28.32
N ASN A 254 7.49 -32.17 -28.34
CA ASN A 254 8.89 -32.18 -27.97
C ASN A 254 9.67 -31.54 -29.12
N ARG A 255 10.44 -30.47 -28.86
CA ARG A 255 11.63 -30.18 -29.66
C ARG A 255 12.83 -29.92 -28.78
N ASP A 256 13.74 -30.87 -28.96
CA ASP A 256 15.14 -30.91 -28.59
C ASP A 256 15.99 -29.76 -29.15
N ARG A 257 17.06 -29.48 -28.40
CA ARG A 257 18.44 -29.16 -28.81
C ARG A 257 18.75 -27.86 -29.55
N GLY A 258 19.39 -26.96 -28.80
CA GLY A 258 20.38 -26.01 -29.27
C GLY A 258 21.41 -25.72 -28.18
N SER A 259 22.47 -26.52 -28.16
CA SER A 259 23.69 -26.30 -27.37
C SER A 259 24.59 -25.28 -28.07
N GLN A 260 25.56 -24.75 -27.30
CA GLN A 260 26.79 -24.05 -27.69
C GLN A 260 26.77 -22.52 -27.75
N GLY A 261 27.47 -21.95 -26.77
CA GLY A 261 27.95 -20.57 -26.72
C GLY A 261 28.95 -20.41 -25.58
N ASN A 262 30.11 -21.09 -25.72
CA ASN A 262 31.28 -20.87 -24.87
C ASN A 262 31.67 -19.39 -24.86
N ASN A 263 31.98 -18.83 -23.69
CA ASN A 263 33.07 -17.86 -23.55
C ASN A 263 33.72 -18.04 -22.18
N ASN A 264 34.95 -18.56 -22.23
CA ASN A 264 35.94 -18.59 -21.16
C ASN A 264 36.69 -17.25 -21.11
N GLY A 265 37.16 -16.90 -19.90
CA GLY A 265 38.13 -15.83 -19.61
C GLY A 265 37.42 -14.63 -18.99
N GLU A 266 37.66 -14.23 -17.74
CA GLU A 266 38.96 -14.10 -17.08
C GLU A 266 38.88 -14.41 -15.57
N GLN A 267 39.97 -15.02 -15.09
CA GLN A 267 40.34 -15.17 -13.69
C GLN A 267 40.78 -13.83 -13.08
N GLY A 268 40.47 -13.61 -11.81
CA GLY A 268 41.09 -12.56 -11.02
C GLY A 268 40.63 -12.52 -9.56
N GLY A 269 41.45 -13.10 -8.67
CA GLY A 269 41.56 -12.97 -7.20
C GLY A 269 40.34 -12.51 -6.39
N ASN A 270 39.74 -13.36 -5.54
CA ASN A 270 40.19 -13.65 -4.18
C ASN A 270 40.54 -12.40 -3.34
N GLN A 271 39.63 -11.97 -2.46
CA GLN A 271 39.98 -11.74 -1.07
C GLN A 271 38.76 -11.73 -0.15
N ASN A 272 38.76 -12.76 0.69
CA ASN A 272 38.05 -13.00 1.92
C ASN A 272 38.12 -11.81 2.89
N ASN A 273 37.00 -11.40 3.49
CA ASN A 273 36.98 -11.07 4.92
C ASN A 273 35.58 -11.06 5.50
N ASN A 274 35.32 -12.10 6.29
CA ASN A 274 34.38 -12.11 7.39
C ASN A 274 34.62 -10.89 8.31
N ASN A 275 33.55 -10.23 8.73
CA ASN A 275 33.41 -9.91 10.15
C ASN A 275 31.95 -9.75 10.54
N ASN A 276 31.48 -10.80 11.18
CA ASN A 276 30.37 -10.84 12.11
C ASN A 276 30.72 -9.93 13.30
N SER A 277 29.87 -8.96 13.65
CA SER A 277 29.90 -8.35 14.98
C SER A 277 28.50 -8.10 15.50
N VAL A 278 28.32 -8.63 16.69
CA VAL A 278 27.13 -8.81 17.49
C VAL A 278 27.25 -7.82 18.66
N TRP A 279 26.28 -6.89 18.78
CA TRP A 279 25.79 -6.17 19.99
C TRP A 279 26.67 -5.05 20.61
N PRO A 280 26.16 -4.14 21.50
CA PRO A 280 24.83 -4.06 22.12
C PRO A 280 24.11 -2.68 22.10
N ASN A 281 22.85 -2.71 22.55
CA ASN A 281 22.07 -1.63 23.15
C ASN A 281 22.90 -0.64 23.99
N GLY A 282 22.72 0.65 23.74
CA GLY A 282 23.32 1.73 24.52
C GLY A 282 22.52 3.03 24.38
N ASN A 283 21.59 3.22 25.31
CA ASN A 283 20.82 4.44 25.52
C ASN A 283 21.78 5.59 25.89
N VAL A 284 21.93 6.62 25.04
CA VAL A 284 22.62 7.86 25.41
C VAL A 284 21.72 9.05 25.10
N ASN A 285 21.15 9.55 26.19
CA ASN A 285 20.46 10.82 26.29
C ASN A 285 21.52 11.94 26.27
N HIS A 286 21.57 12.76 25.22
CA HIS A 286 22.22 14.06 25.27
C HIS A 286 21.40 15.14 24.56
N ASN A 287 20.66 15.83 25.41
CA ASN A 287 20.28 17.23 25.31
C ASN A 287 21.53 18.10 25.03
N ILE A 288 21.60 18.82 23.90
CA ILE A 288 22.40 20.05 23.71
C ILE A 288 21.76 20.89 22.58
N ASN A 289 21.20 22.01 23.01
CA ASN A 289 21.22 23.37 22.45
C ASN A 289 21.46 23.60 20.95
N ASN A 290 20.47 24.28 20.37
CA ASN A 290 20.59 25.39 19.42
C ASN A 290 22.02 25.88 19.14
N ASN A 291 22.47 25.73 17.89
CA ASN A 291 23.18 26.83 17.24
C ASN A 291 22.99 26.83 15.73
N LEU A 292 22.59 27.99 15.24
CA LEU A 292 22.54 28.36 13.84
C LEU A 292 23.98 28.45 13.32
N ASP A 293 24.32 27.66 12.30
CA ASP A 293 25.42 28.01 11.39
C ASP A 293 24.96 27.81 9.95
N ARG A 294 24.50 28.90 9.35
CA ARG A 294 24.36 29.05 7.91
C ARG A 294 25.74 29.41 7.37
N ASN A 295 26.44 28.41 6.85
CA ASN A 295 27.64 28.63 6.05
C ASN A 295 27.26 29.05 4.63
N VAL A 296 27.65 30.27 4.31
CA VAL A 296 27.67 30.87 2.97
C VAL A 296 28.97 30.42 2.31
N HIS A 297 28.90 29.79 1.13
CA HIS A 297 30.02 29.79 0.19
C HIS A 297 29.54 29.63 -1.25
N TYR A 298 29.86 30.69 -2.01
CA TYR A 298 30.01 30.87 -3.47
C TYR A 298 28.89 30.40 -4.41
#